data_AF-A0A538DCD1-F1
#
_entry.id   AF-A0A538DCD1-F1
#
_cell.length_a   1.000
_cell.length_b   1.000
_cell.length_c   1.000
_cell.angle_alpha   90.00
_cell.angle_beta   90.00
_cell.angle_gamma   90.00
#
_symmetry.space_group_name_H-M   'P 1'
#
loop_
_entity.id
_entity.type
_entity.pdbx_description
1 polymer ?
#
loop_
_entity_poly.entity_id
_entity_poly.type
_entity_poly.pdbx_seq_one_letter_code
_entity_poly.pdbx_strand_id
1 'polypeptide(L)'
;MRKLSTASRFAERELHGFDESGTEERIVVWIERKEGGMWAVGRAVNPQHRPSDEPRADDYVFEGHELEDVLEQANGILDDDARVSEDDGRPEHIRPFTRKELLGPLERWFFGR
;
A
#
# COMPACT_ATOMS: atom_id res chain seq x y z
N MET A 1 -2.19 25.78 0.84
CA MET A 1 -1.71 24.49 1.36
C MET A 1 -2.05 23.44 0.33
N ARG A 2 -1.03 22.89 -0.33
CA ARG A 2 -1.18 21.88 -1.37
C ARG A 2 -1.69 20.62 -0.65
N LYS A 3 -2.93 20.20 -0.91
CA LYS A 3 -3.36 18.85 -0.52
C LYS A 3 -2.31 17.91 -1.11
N LEU A 4 -1.47 17.29 -0.29
CA LEU A 4 -0.70 16.13 -0.73
C LEU A 4 -1.70 14.98 -0.76
N SER A 5 -2.55 15.06 -1.78
CA SER A 5 -3.54 14.04 -2.08
C SER A 5 -2.79 12.73 -2.30
N THR A 6 -3.38 11.64 -1.85
CA THR A 6 -3.14 10.26 -2.30
C THR A 6 -3.11 10.07 -3.84
N ALA A 7 -3.18 11.13 -4.64
CA ALA A 7 -3.04 11.14 -6.10
C ALA A 7 -1.70 10.57 -6.61
N SER A 8 -0.66 10.47 -5.77
CA SER A 8 0.57 9.75 -6.10
C SER A 8 0.49 8.24 -5.81
N ARG A 9 -0.57 7.75 -5.14
CA ARG A 9 -0.84 6.32 -4.95
C ARG A 9 -1.43 5.76 -6.24
N PHE A 10 -0.76 4.76 -6.79
CA PHE A 10 -1.15 4.08 -8.02
C PHE A 10 -2.04 2.88 -7.74
N ALA A 11 -1.86 2.24 -6.58
CA ALA A 11 -2.71 1.17 -6.11
C ALA A 11 -2.70 1.13 -4.58
N GLU A 12 -3.79 0.64 -4.01
CA GLU A 12 -3.98 0.45 -2.57
C GLU A 12 -4.76 -0.83 -2.32
N ARG A 13 -4.49 -1.46 -1.19
CA ARG A 13 -5.25 -2.56 -0.61
C ARG A 13 -5.43 -2.31 0.87
N GLU A 14 -6.52 -2.85 1.39
CA GLU A 14 -6.89 -2.77 2.78
C GLU A 14 -7.14 -4.18 3.29
N LEU A 15 -6.62 -4.47 4.47
CA LEU A 15 -6.83 -5.70 5.20
C LEU A 15 -7.35 -5.36 6.59
N HIS A 16 -8.21 -6.22 7.12
CA HIS A 16 -8.62 -6.16 8.52
C HIS A 16 -8.03 -7.32 9.30
N GLY A 17 -7.65 -7.03 10.54
CA GLY A 17 -7.08 -7.96 11.49
C GLY A 17 -7.54 -7.63 12.91
N PHE A 18 -6.96 -8.29 13.89
CA PHE A 18 -7.16 -7.98 15.29
C PHE A 18 -5.80 -7.97 16.00
N ASP A 19 -5.62 -7.09 16.97
CA ASP A 19 -4.45 -7.11 17.82
C ASP A 19 -4.54 -8.20 18.90
N GLU A 20 -3.48 -8.38 19.69
CA GLU A 20 -3.42 -9.34 20.80
C GLU A 20 -4.50 -9.12 21.87
N SER A 21 -5.11 -7.93 21.93
CA SER A 21 -6.20 -7.59 22.85
C SER A 21 -7.60 -7.81 22.25
N GLY A 22 -7.68 -8.28 21.00
CA GLY A 22 -8.92 -8.47 20.26
C GLY A 22 -9.53 -7.16 19.74
N THR A 23 -8.73 -6.09 19.61
CA THR A 23 -9.15 -4.84 18.98
C THR A 23 -8.99 -4.94 17.47
N GLU A 24 -10.00 -4.51 16.72
CA GLU A 24 -9.94 -4.52 15.26
C GLU A 24 -8.83 -3.60 14.73
N GLU A 25 -8.01 -4.12 13.84
CA GLU A 25 -6.97 -3.40 13.14
C GLU A 25 -7.32 -3.26 11.66
N ARG A 26 -7.03 -2.09 11.10
CA ARG A 26 -7.08 -1.83 9.66
C ARG A 26 -5.68 -1.59 9.14
N ILE A 27 -5.22 -2.44 8.25
CA ILE A 27 -3.91 -2.34 7.61
C ILE A 27 -4.12 -1.84 6.19
N VAL A 28 -3.40 -0.80 5.82
CA VAL A 28 -3.42 -0.24 4.46
C VAL A 28 -2.04 -0.42 3.86
N VAL A 29 -1.97 -1.08 2.70
CA VAL A 29 -0.75 -1.25 1.90
C VAL A 29 -0.96 -0.52 0.58
N TRP A 30 0.00 0.29 0.15
CA TRP A 30 -0.10 1.02 -1.12
C TRP A 30 1.22 1.05 -1.89
N ILE A 31 1.08 1.27 -3.20
CA ILE A 31 2.20 1.55 -4.10
C ILE A 31 2.04 2.99 -4.60
N GLU A 32 3.09 3.79 -4.44
CA GLU A 32 3.12 5.17 -4.91
C GLU A 32 4.27 5.46 -5.85
N ARG A 33 4.06 6.44 -6.73
CA ARG A 33 5.11 7.01 -7.58
C ARG A 33 5.57 8.34 -7.00
N LYS A 34 6.84 8.39 -6.60
CA LYS A 34 7.48 9.57 -6.04
C LYS A 34 8.16 10.39 -7.14
N GLU A 35 8.53 11.62 -6.78
CA GLU A 35 9.36 12.47 -7.62
C GLU A 35 10.67 11.77 -8.00
N GLY A 36 11.25 12.13 -9.16
CA GLY A 36 12.47 11.48 -9.66
C GLY A 36 12.26 10.08 -10.25
N GLY A 37 11.00 9.63 -10.36
CA GLY A 37 10.68 8.34 -10.99
C GLY A 37 10.88 7.13 -10.08
N MET A 38 11.01 7.36 -8.77
CA MET A 38 11.09 6.32 -7.75
C MET A 38 9.69 5.78 -7.43
N TRP A 39 9.61 4.49 -7.15
CA TRP A 39 8.45 3.86 -6.55
C TRP A 39 8.67 3.69 -5.05
N ALA A 40 7.58 3.71 -4.29
CA ALA A 40 7.60 3.31 -2.89
C ALA A 40 6.44 2.39 -2.57
N VAL A 41 6.67 1.47 -1.64
CA VAL A 41 5.65 0.67 -0.98
C VAL A 41 5.47 1.24 0.42
N GLY A 42 4.23 1.55 0.76
CA GLY A 42 3.87 1.97 2.10
C GLY A 42 2.96 0.97 2.78
N ARG A 43 3.08 0.87 4.10
CA ARG A 43 2.22 0.10 4.99
C ARG A 43 1.87 0.95 6.20
N ALA A 44 0.59 1.03 6.55
CA ALA A 44 0.13 1.71 7.74
C ALA A 44 -0.90 0.85 8.48
N VAL A 45 -0.69 0.67 9.79
CA VAL A 45 -1.69 0.10 10.69
C VAL A 45 -2.49 1.22 11.33
N ASN A 46 -3.80 1.03 11.35
CA ASN A 46 -4.81 1.95 11.89
C ASN A 46 -4.66 3.40 11.43
N PRO A 47 -4.51 3.69 10.11
CA PRO A 47 -4.37 5.05 9.62
C PRO A 47 -5.58 5.94 9.93
N GLN A 48 -6.78 5.36 10.08
CA GLN A 48 -8.01 6.05 10.42
C GLN A 48 -8.00 6.72 11.81
N HIS A 49 -7.04 6.38 12.67
CA HIS A 49 -6.86 7.03 13.99
C HIS A 49 -5.87 8.20 13.95
N ARG A 50 -5.28 8.49 12.79
CA ARG A 50 -4.28 9.55 12.63
C ARG A 50 -4.96 10.90 12.42
N PRO A 51 -4.28 12.01 12.80
CA PRO A 51 -4.81 13.36 12.59
C PRO A 51 -4.82 13.79 11.11
N SER A 52 -4.20 13.01 10.22
CA SER A 52 -4.09 13.27 8.78
C SER A 52 -3.93 11.96 8.02
N ASP A 53 -4.40 11.93 6.77
CA ASP A 53 -4.24 10.82 5.83
C ASP A 53 -2.87 10.83 5.11
N GLU A 54 -2.04 11.84 5.38
CA GLU A 54 -0.68 11.92 4.82
C GLU A 54 0.19 10.77 5.34
N PRO A 55 0.88 10.05 4.44
CA PRO A 55 1.91 9.09 4.84
C PRO A 55 2.98 9.71 5.73
N ARG A 56 3.38 8.99 6.76
CA ARG A 56 4.56 9.29 7.57
C ARG A 56 5.80 8.65 6.95
N ALA A 57 6.97 9.14 7.33
CA ALA A 57 8.24 8.63 6.79
C ALA A 57 8.47 7.15 7.15
N ASP A 58 8.03 6.73 8.32
CA ASP A 58 8.11 5.36 8.84
C ASP A 58 7.07 4.40 8.23
N ASP A 59 6.09 4.91 7.48
CA ASP A 59 5.17 4.03 6.76
C ASP A 59 5.81 3.43 5.50
N TYR A 60 6.89 4.01 4.98
CA TYR A 60 7.57 3.50 3.78
C TYR A 60 8.48 2.35 4.13
N VAL A 61 8.10 1.16 3.66
CA VAL A 61 8.78 -0.11 3.94
C VAL A 61 9.71 -0.53 2.81
N PHE A 62 9.56 0.06 1.63
CA PHE A 62 10.45 -0.16 0.50
C PHE A 62 10.43 1.05 -0.46
N GLU A 63 11.59 1.37 -1.04
CA GLU A 63 11.73 2.35 -2.11
C GLU A 63 12.68 1.80 -3.18
N GLY A 64 12.33 1.97 -4.46
CA GLY A 64 13.11 1.42 -5.56
C GLY A 64 12.69 1.95 -6.93
N HIS A 65 13.51 1.70 -7.94
CA HIS A 65 13.20 2.11 -9.32
C HIS A 65 12.60 0.99 -10.17
N GLU A 66 12.79 -0.26 -9.77
CA GLU A 66 12.33 -1.43 -10.52
C GLU A 66 10.91 -1.81 -10.11
N LEU A 67 10.00 -1.86 -11.09
CA LEU A 67 8.60 -2.17 -10.83
C LEU A 67 8.38 -3.61 -10.37
N GLU A 68 9.27 -4.54 -10.75
CA GLU A 68 9.19 -5.95 -10.32
C GLU A 68 9.44 -6.06 -8.82
N ASP A 69 10.53 -5.47 -8.32
CA ASP A 69 10.85 -5.44 -6.89
C ASP A 69 9.72 -4.80 -6.06
N VAL A 70 9.14 -3.71 -6.56
CA VAL A 70 8.03 -3.02 -5.90
C VAL A 70 6.82 -3.95 -5.76
N LEU A 71 6.50 -4.70 -6.82
CA LEU A 71 5.39 -5.65 -6.80
C LEU A 71 5.69 -6.84 -5.89
N GLU A 72 6.91 -7.35 -5.89
CA GLU A 72 7.35 -8.42 -4.99
C GLU A 72 7.20 -7.98 -3.53
N GLN A 73 7.76 -6.83 -3.16
CA GLN A 73 7.71 -6.30 -1.81
C GLN A 73 6.29 -6.01 -1.35
N ALA A 74 5.46 -5.37 -2.20
CA ALA A 74 4.08 -5.07 -1.83
C ALA A 74 3.23 -6.34 -1.68
N ASN A 75 3.40 -7.34 -2.55
CA ASN A 75 2.65 -8.59 -2.46
C ASN A 75 3.14 -9.48 -1.32
N GLY A 76 4.43 -9.48 -1.01
CA GLY A 76 4.98 -10.20 0.15
C GLY A 76 4.37 -9.68 1.45
N ILE A 77 4.25 -8.37 1.61
CA ILE A 77 3.60 -7.75 2.77
C ILE A 77 2.13 -8.13 2.86
N LEU A 78 1.40 -8.09 1.74
CA LEU A 78 -0.01 -8.49 1.72
C LEU A 78 -0.20 -9.96 2.13
N ASP A 79 0.67 -10.83 1.65
CA ASP A 79 0.64 -12.27 1.94
C ASP A 79 0.98 -12.54 3.42
N ASP A 80 1.95 -11.82 3.98
CA ASP A 80 2.29 -11.89 5.41
C ASP A 80 1.14 -11.39 6.29
N ASP A 81 0.55 -10.24 5.97
CA ASP A 81 -0.60 -9.70 6.72
C ASP A 81 -1.83 -10.62 6.60
N ALA A 82 -2.09 -11.19 5.42
CA ALA A 82 -3.20 -12.13 5.22
C ALA A 82 -3.02 -13.43 6.01
N ARG A 83 -1.80 -13.98 6.09
CA ARG A 83 -1.50 -15.17 6.91
C ARG A 83 -1.77 -14.94 8.39
N VAL A 84 -1.41 -13.77 8.93
CA VAL A 84 -1.71 -13.42 10.32
C VAL A 84 -3.23 -13.45 10.57
N SER A 85 -4.02 -12.85 9.67
CA SER A 85 -5.49 -12.91 9.78
C SER A 85 -6.06 -14.34 9.64
N GLU A 86 -5.46 -15.20 8.83
CA GLU A 86 -5.82 -16.63 8.72
C GLU A 86 -5.56 -17.40 10.02
N ASP A 87 -4.40 -17.18 10.65
CA ASP A 87 -4.02 -17.80 11.92
C ASP A 87 -4.96 -17.39 13.07
N ASP A 88 -5.52 -16.18 13.01
CA ASP A 88 -6.56 -15.67 13.92
C ASP A 88 -7.98 -16.19 13.58
N GLY A 89 -8.10 -17.06 12.58
CA GLY A 89 -9.35 -17.72 12.17
C GLY A 89 -10.26 -16.84 11.30
N ARG A 90 -9.74 -15.77 10.70
CA ARG A 90 -10.50 -14.80 9.88
C ARG A 90 -9.79 -14.56 8.53
N PRO A 91 -9.85 -15.53 7.60
CA PRO A 91 -9.18 -15.41 6.31
C PRO A 91 -9.67 -14.18 5.53
N GLU A 92 -8.72 -13.33 5.11
CA GLU A 92 -8.97 -12.24 4.17
C GLU A 92 -8.42 -12.58 2.78
N HIS A 93 -9.30 -12.60 1.79
CA HIS A 93 -8.91 -12.87 0.41
C HIS A 93 -8.70 -11.57 -0.37
N ILE A 94 -7.50 -11.01 -0.23
CA ILE A 94 -7.09 -9.78 -0.91
C ILE A 94 -6.41 -10.09 -2.24
N ARG A 95 -6.79 -9.37 -3.30
CA ARG A 95 -6.16 -9.54 -4.60
C ARG A 95 -4.76 -8.93 -4.60
N PRO A 96 -3.74 -9.63 -5.14
CA PRO A 96 -2.40 -9.07 -5.24
C PRO A 96 -2.37 -7.82 -6.12
N PHE A 97 -1.32 -7.03 -5.95
CA PHE A 97 -0.93 -6.00 -6.90
C PHE A 97 -0.39 -6.63 -8.18
N THR A 98 -0.73 -6.01 -9.31
CA THR A 98 -0.40 -6.48 -10.64
C THR A 98 0.26 -5.38 -11.45
N ARG A 99 1.20 -5.74 -12.31
CA ARG A 99 1.82 -4.80 -13.26
C ARG A 99 0.77 -4.04 -14.08
N LYS A 100 -0.27 -4.73 -14.54
CA LYS A 100 -1.31 -4.15 -15.40
C LYS A 100 -2.03 -2.96 -14.73
N GLU A 101 -2.28 -3.04 -13.42
CA GLU A 101 -2.97 -1.95 -12.72
C GLU A 101 -2.08 -0.72 -12.53
N LEU A 102 -0.76 -0.90 -12.44
CA LEU A 102 0.20 0.19 -12.26
C LEU A 102 0.59 0.87 -13.58
N LEU A 103 0.62 0.13 -14.69
CA LEU A 103 1.00 0.69 -16.00
C LEU A 103 -0.04 1.66 -16.57
N GLY A 104 -1.34 1.40 -16.40
CA GLY A 104 -2.40 2.27 -16.96
C GLY A 104 -2.35 3.71 -16.43
N PRO A 105 -2.27 3.94 -15.12
CA PRO A 105 -2.05 5.27 -14.55
C PRO A 105 -0.69 5.87 -14.95
N LEU A 106 0.35 5.04 -15.11
CA LEU A 106 1.69 5.50 -15.48
C LEU A 106 1.72 6.06 -16.90
N GLU A 107 1.07 5.37 -17.84
CA GLU A 107 0.91 5.86 -19.20
C GLU A 107 0.16 7.19 -19.24
N ARG A 108 -0.91 7.35 -18.45
CA ARG A 108 -1.61 8.64 -18.33
C ARG A 108 -0.72 9.73 -17.72
N TRP A 109 0.11 9.37 -16.74
CA TRP A 109 1.03 10.30 -16.10
C TRP A 109 2.11 10.82 -17.07
N PHE A 110 2.63 9.98 -17.96
CA PHE A 110 3.68 10.37 -18.92
C PHE A 110 3.14 10.90 -20.26
N PHE A 111 2.02 10.37 -20.74
CA PHE A 111 1.53 10.59 -22.11
C PHE A 111 0.17 11.30 -22.17
N GLY A 112 -0.41 11.66 -21.03
CA GLY A 112 -1.68 12.37 -20.93
C GLY A 112 -1.59 13.80 -21.46
N ARG A 113 -1.84 13.95 -22.76
CA ARG A 113 -2.23 15.20 -23.43
C ARG A 113 -3.74 15.26 -23.58
#